data_AF-A0A1D1YKX1-F1
#
_entry.id   AF-A0A1D1YKX1-F1
#
_cell.length_a   1.000
_cell.length_b   1.000
_cell.length_c   1.000
_cell.angle_alpha   90.00
_cell.angle_beta   90.00
_cell.angle_gamma   90.00
#
_symmetry.space_group_name_H-M   'P 1'
#
loop_
_entity.id
_entity.type
_entity.pdbx_description
1 polymer ?
#
loop_
_entity_poly.entity_id
_entity_poly.type
_entity_poly.pdbx_seq_one_letter_code
_entity_poly.pdbx_strand_id
1 'polypeptide(L)'
;ETSCVKGGKPFFIKSGTMLRGWRVRASNPPSPLPPPSFHPAGSPVSIATSAPAPAASKLTGRPAMPRCVRIAVVGDVHDDWDLEEDAKALHFLQADLVLFTGDFGNENVHLVKNIANLNLPKAVILGNHDSWYTSQFSQKKADRVQLQLECLGEQHVGYHRLDFPLLKLSIVGGHPFSCGGNRMFRERLLSARYGVHDMDGSARKIFEAALGMPEGHSLVLLAHNGPTVQD
;
A
#
# COMPACT_ATOMS: atom_id res chain seq x y z
N GLU A 1 -17.94 -6.63 -26.49
CA GLU A 1 -18.49 -7.77 -25.74
C GLU A 1 -17.87 -7.83 -24.36
N THR A 2 -18.70 -7.92 -23.33
CA THR A 2 -18.28 -8.03 -21.92
C THR A 2 -18.19 -9.50 -21.53
N SER A 3 -17.00 -9.94 -21.12
CA SER A 3 -16.78 -11.22 -20.46
C SER A 3 -16.45 -10.98 -18.98
N CYS A 4 -17.16 -11.68 -18.11
CA CYS A 4 -17.02 -11.67 -16.66
C CYS A 4 -15.98 -12.72 -16.25
N VAL A 5 -14.94 -12.32 -15.50
CA VAL A 5 -14.01 -13.28 -14.87
C VAL A 5 -14.21 -13.22 -13.36
N LYS A 6 -14.77 -14.30 -12.81
CA LYS A 6 -14.82 -14.58 -11.37
C LYS A 6 -13.40 -14.81 -10.85
N GLY A 7 -13.17 -14.38 -9.60
CA GLY A 7 -11.86 -14.15 -8.99
C GLY A 7 -10.92 -15.35 -8.87
N GLY A 8 -9.72 -15.03 -8.36
CA GLY A 8 -8.67 -16.01 -8.04
C GLY A 8 -7.34 -15.85 -8.79
N LYS A 9 -7.06 -14.69 -9.41
CA LYS A 9 -5.75 -14.45 -10.06
C LYS A 9 -5.00 -13.29 -9.41
N PRO A 10 -3.69 -13.45 -9.12
CA PRO A 10 -2.86 -12.34 -8.64
C PRO A 10 -2.84 -11.23 -9.69
N PHE A 11 -3.04 -9.99 -9.22
CA PHE A 11 -2.96 -8.80 -10.05
C PHE A 11 -1.53 -8.25 -10.00
N PHE A 12 -0.88 -8.16 -11.17
CA PHE A 12 0.47 -7.62 -11.31
C PHE A 12 0.40 -6.19 -11.81
N ILE A 13 0.95 -5.25 -11.05
CA ILE A 13 1.16 -3.87 -11.50
C ILE A 13 2.55 -3.80 -12.10
N LYS A 14 2.64 -3.59 -13.42
CA LYS A 14 3.91 -3.36 -14.14
C LYS A 14 4.17 -1.85 -14.23
N SER A 15 5.38 -1.42 -13.92
CA SER A 15 5.81 -0.05 -14.19
C SER A 15 5.87 0.18 -15.71
N GLY A 16 5.27 1.29 -16.11
CA GLY A 16 5.31 1.88 -17.44
C GLY A 16 4.84 3.31 -17.27
N THR A 17 5.66 4.25 -17.74
CA THR A 17 5.43 5.70 -17.67
C THR A 17 3.97 6.07 -17.98
N MET A 18 3.48 7.09 -17.25
CA MET A 18 2.10 7.61 -17.10
C MET A 18 1.26 6.98 -15.98
N LEU A 19 0.72 7.88 -15.14
CA LEU A 19 -0.47 7.68 -14.31
C LEU A 19 -1.57 6.96 -15.12
N ARG A 20 -1.74 5.65 -14.91
CA ARG A 20 -2.86 4.88 -15.45
C ARG A 20 -3.90 4.67 -14.37
N GLY A 21 -4.99 5.43 -14.44
CA GLY A 21 -6.19 5.19 -13.62
C GLY A 21 -7.00 4.02 -14.17
N TRP A 22 -7.21 2.98 -13.38
CA TRP A 22 -8.11 1.87 -13.72
C TRP A 22 -9.41 2.01 -12.92
N ARG A 23 -10.57 1.98 -13.60
CA ARG A 23 -11.89 2.04 -12.96
C ARG A 23 -12.62 0.72 -13.16
N VAL A 24 -12.88 -0.01 -12.08
CA VAL A 24 -13.82 -1.15 -12.09
C VAL A 24 -15.22 -0.61 -11.80
N ARG A 25 -16.17 -0.81 -12.72
CA ARG A 25 -17.58 -0.38 -12.56
C ARG A 25 -18.45 -1.57 -12.17
N ALA A 26 -19.26 -1.39 -11.12
CA ALA A 26 -20.53 -2.08 -10.93
C ALA A 26 -21.63 -1.00 -10.76
N SER A 27 -22.85 -1.35 -11.17
CA SER A 27 -23.98 -0.48 -11.58
C SER A 27 -24.42 0.62 -10.60
N ASN A 28 -25.02 1.67 -11.21
CA ASN A 28 -25.39 3.00 -10.70
C ASN A 28 -25.92 3.11 -9.24
N PRO A 29 -25.62 4.21 -8.52
CA PRO A 29 -26.16 4.48 -7.19
C PRO A 29 -27.55 5.14 -7.22
N PRO A 30 -28.39 4.96 -6.18
CA PRO A 30 -29.60 5.76 -5.98
C PRO A 30 -29.31 7.07 -5.21
N SER A 31 -30.19 8.04 -5.40
CA SER A 31 -30.14 9.41 -4.88
C SER A 31 -30.19 9.51 -3.34
N PRO A 32 -29.57 10.53 -2.72
CA PRO A 32 -29.57 10.70 -1.26
C PRO A 32 -30.91 11.24 -0.72
N LEU A 33 -31.32 10.73 0.45
CA LEU A 33 -32.48 11.19 1.22
C LEU A 33 -32.15 12.44 2.06
N PRO A 34 -33.15 13.28 2.39
CA PRO A 34 -32.94 14.55 3.08
C PRO A 34 -32.73 14.41 4.61
N PRO A 35 -32.12 15.41 5.27
CA PRO A 35 -31.86 15.38 6.72
C PRO A 35 -33.11 15.69 7.57
N PRO A 36 -33.18 15.23 8.83
CA PRO A 36 -34.32 15.48 9.71
C PRO A 36 -34.26 16.85 10.40
N SER A 37 -35.44 17.44 10.62
CA SER A 37 -35.69 18.75 11.22
C SER A 37 -35.63 18.72 12.75
N PHE A 38 -35.03 19.75 13.35
CA PHE A 38 -35.02 20.01 14.80
C PHE A 38 -36.17 20.95 15.21
N HIS A 39 -36.79 20.69 16.37
CA HIS A 39 -37.60 21.66 17.12
C HIS A 39 -37.16 21.70 18.59
N PRO A 40 -37.21 22.85 19.30
CA PRO A 40 -36.63 23.00 20.62
C PRO A 40 -37.64 23.03 21.80
N ALA A 41 -37.07 22.73 22.97
CA ALA A 41 -37.31 23.24 24.34
C ALA A 41 -38.61 22.91 25.11
N GLY A 42 -38.40 22.35 26.31
CA GLY A 42 -39.33 22.38 27.44
C GLY A 42 -38.85 21.48 28.60
N SER A 43 -38.57 22.08 29.76
CA SER A 43 -38.29 21.45 31.07
C SER A 43 -39.10 22.19 32.14
N PRO A 44 -39.21 21.74 33.40
CA PRO A 44 -39.09 20.38 33.97
C PRO A 44 -40.24 20.05 34.97
N VAL A 45 -40.52 18.77 35.24
CA VAL A 45 -41.09 18.33 36.54
C VAL A 45 -40.62 16.91 36.87
N SER A 46 -40.10 16.73 38.08
CA SER A 46 -39.62 15.48 38.67
C SER A 46 -40.75 14.70 39.35
N ILE A 47 -40.95 13.42 39.02
CA ILE A 47 -41.49 12.38 39.91
C ILE A 47 -40.80 11.06 39.60
N ALA A 48 -40.25 10.42 40.64
CA ALA A 48 -39.64 9.11 40.59
C ALA A 48 -40.70 8.01 40.50
N THR A 49 -40.52 7.05 39.58
CA THR A 49 -41.02 5.68 39.70
C THR A 49 -40.20 4.76 38.80
N SER A 50 -39.79 3.63 39.37
CA SER A 50 -38.96 2.59 38.76
C SER A 50 -39.67 1.89 37.60
N ALA A 51 -39.03 1.87 36.43
CA ALA A 51 -39.41 1.03 35.29
C ALA A 51 -38.23 0.11 34.90
N PRO A 52 -38.48 -1.12 34.43
CA PRO A 52 -37.43 -2.07 34.09
C PRO A 52 -36.70 -1.65 32.81
N ALA A 53 -35.41 -1.98 32.73
CA ALA A 53 -34.54 -1.67 31.60
C ALA A 53 -35.10 -2.19 30.26
N PRO A 54 -35.01 -1.42 29.15
CA PRO A 54 -35.39 -1.94 27.85
C PRO A 54 -34.36 -2.97 27.38
N ALA A 55 -34.88 -4.10 26.89
CA ALA A 55 -34.09 -5.16 26.27
C ALA A 55 -33.24 -4.61 25.12
N ALA A 56 -31.95 -4.97 25.11
CA ALA A 56 -31.03 -4.65 24.03
C ALA A 56 -31.58 -5.18 22.70
N SER A 57 -32.00 -4.27 21.81
CA SER A 57 -32.31 -4.63 20.44
C SER A 57 -31.02 -5.09 19.77
N LYS A 58 -30.97 -6.36 19.41
CA LYS A 58 -29.95 -6.88 18.49
C LYS A 58 -30.14 -6.14 17.17
N LEU A 59 -29.38 -5.07 16.94
CA LEU A 59 -29.20 -4.52 15.60
C LEU A 59 -28.50 -5.61 14.78
N THR A 60 -29.29 -6.36 14.03
CA THR A 60 -28.80 -7.20 12.94
C THR A 60 -28.14 -6.27 11.93
N GLY A 61 -26.81 -6.23 11.98
CA GLY A 61 -26.00 -5.42 11.07
C GLY A 61 -26.36 -5.75 9.63
N ARG A 62 -26.89 -4.75 8.92
CA ARG A 62 -27.09 -4.81 7.47
C ARG A 62 -25.73 -5.15 6.83
N PRO A 63 -25.63 -6.15 5.95
CA PRO A 63 -24.35 -6.49 5.32
C PRO A 63 -23.78 -5.24 4.66
N ALA A 64 -22.57 -4.85 5.07
CA ALA A 64 -21.89 -3.69 4.53
C ALA A 64 -21.74 -3.85 3.01
N MET A 65 -22.21 -2.87 2.25
CA MET A 65 -22.02 -2.84 0.80
C MET A 65 -20.53 -2.97 0.47
N PRO A 66 -20.15 -3.69 -0.59
CA PRO A 66 -18.75 -3.81 -0.99
C PRO A 66 -18.18 -2.41 -1.26
N ARG A 67 -17.20 -2.02 -0.46
CA ARG A 67 -16.48 -0.75 -0.63
C ARG A 67 -15.53 -0.91 -1.81
N CYS A 68 -15.63 -0.04 -2.81
CA CYS A 68 -14.61 0.08 -3.85
C CYS A 68 -13.36 0.68 -3.21
N VAL A 69 -12.22 0.00 -3.30
CA VAL A 69 -10.92 0.53 -2.84
C VAL A 69 -10.21 1.17 -4.02
N ARG A 70 -9.71 2.39 -3.86
CA ARG A 70 -8.95 3.13 -4.87
C ARG A 70 -7.47 3.14 -4.49
N ILE A 71 -6.66 2.47 -5.30
CA ILE A 71 -5.21 2.39 -5.11
C ILE A 71 -4.54 3.33 -6.11
N ALA A 72 -3.73 4.26 -5.61
CA ALA A 72 -2.80 5.02 -6.43
C ALA A 72 -1.46 4.30 -6.48
N VAL A 73 -0.80 4.31 -7.64
CA VAL A 73 0.52 3.70 -7.82
C VAL A 73 1.47 4.79 -8.30
N VAL A 74 2.60 4.91 -7.61
CA VAL A 74 3.66 5.89 -7.87
C VAL A 74 4.98 5.15 -8.02
N GLY A 75 5.82 5.54 -8.97
CA GLY A 75 7.04 4.81 -9.32
C GLY A 75 7.88 5.57 -10.31
N ASP A 76 9.15 5.18 -10.44
CA ASP A 76 10.10 5.80 -11.37
C ASP A 76 10.11 7.32 -11.17
N VAL A 77 10.15 7.73 -9.90
CA VAL A 77 9.95 9.11 -9.45
C VAL A 77 11.14 9.99 -9.84
N HIS A 78 12.38 9.49 -9.74
CA HIS A 78 13.58 10.17 -10.19
C HIS A 78 13.67 11.66 -9.79
N ASP A 79 13.59 11.91 -8.49
CA ASP A 79 13.62 13.24 -7.85
C ASP A 79 12.40 14.14 -8.13
N ASP A 80 11.42 13.67 -8.92
CA ASP A 80 10.19 14.40 -9.24
C ASP A 80 9.06 14.05 -8.24
N TRP A 81 9.26 14.45 -6.98
CA TRP A 81 8.26 14.32 -5.92
C TRP A 81 8.23 15.57 -5.05
N ASP A 82 7.05 16.18 -4.98
CA ASP A 82 6.73 17.27 -4.07
C ASP A 82 5.64 16.84 -3.11
N LEU A 83 5.96 16.80 -1.81
CA LEU A 83 5.04 16.30 -0.79
C LEU A 83 3.71 17.06 -0.76
N GLU A 84 3.72 18.37 -0.99
CA GLU A 84 2.51 19.18 -0.90
C GLU A 84 1.63 19.01 -2.15
N GLU A 85 2.22 19.16 -3.33
CA GLU A 85 1.51 19.08 -4.61
C GLU A 85 1.04 17.67 -4.93
N ASP A 86 1.88 16.65 -4.71
CA ASP A 86 1.50 15.25 -4.95
C ASP A 86 0.46 14.77 -3.93
N ALA A 87 0.53 15.26 -2.67
CA ALA A 87 -0.53 14.98 -1.71
C ALA A 87 -1.88 15.56 -2.18
N LYS A 88 -1.91 16.80 -2.70
CA LYS A 88 -3.15 17.39 -3.26
C LYS A 88 -3.69 16.55 -4.40
N ALA A 89 -2.84 16.08 -5.31
CA ALA A 89 -3.24 15.20 -6.40
C ALA A 89 -3.82 13.87 -5.89
N LEU A 90 -3.18 13.23 -4.92
CA LEU A 90 -3.66 11.99 -4.31
C LEU A 90 -5.00 12.16 -3.58
N HIS A 91 -5.21 13.28 -2.90
CA HIS A 91 -6.49 13.62 -2.25
C HIS A 91 -7.60 13.90 -3.28
N PHE A 92 -7.28 14.62 -4.35
CA PHE A 92 -8.21 14.85 -5.47
C PHE A 92 -8.62 13.53 -6.13
N LEU A 93 -7.66 12.61 -6.29
CA LEU A 93 -7.92 11.26 -6.74
C LEU A 93 -8.68 10.42 -5.72
N GLN A 94 -8.87 10.87 -4.48
CA GLN A 94 -9.49 10.12 -3.37
C GLN A 94 -8.86 8.72 -3.20
N ALA A 95 -7.53 8.65 -3.22
CA ALA A 95 -6.81 7.40 -3.00
C ALA A 95 -7.03 6.90 -1.56
N ASP A 96 -7.42 5.64 -1.41
CA ASP A 96 -7.52 4.96 -0.12
C ASP A 96 -6.16 4.38 0.33
N LEU A 97 -5.29 4.08 -0.64
CA LEU A 97 -3.96 3.49 -0.45
C LEU A 97 -3.02 3.93 -1.58
N VAL A 98 -1.77 4.22 -1.23
CA VAL A 98 -0.71 4.56 -2.21
C VAL A 98 0.36 3.47 -2.21
N LEU A 99 0.68 2.92 -3.38
CA LEU A 99 1.74 1.95 -3.56
C LEU A 99 2.92 2.62 -4.28
N PHE A 100 4.04 2.73 -3.59
CA PHE A 100 5.27 3.25 -4.16
C PHE A 100 6.15 2.11 -4.66
N THR A 101 6.39 2.09 -5.96
CA THR A 101 7.14 1.02 -6.65
C THR A 101 8.64 1.29 -6.72
N GLY A 102 9.15 2.41 -6.20
CA GLY A 102 10.59 2.69 -6.08
C GLY A 102 11.15 3.59 -7.20
N ASP A 103 12.47 3.61 -7.29
CA ASP A 103 13.27 4.49 -8.16
C ASP A 103 13.04 5.97 -7.85
N PHE A 104 13.33 6.33 -6.59
CA PHE A 104 13.02 7.65 -6.05
C PHE A 104 13.98 8.74 -6.45
N GLY A 105 15.28 8.45 -6.58
CA GLY A 105 16.25 9.51 -6.88
C GLY A 105 17.69 9.16 -6.51
N ASN A 106 18.21 8.01 -6.96
CA ASN A 106 19.59 7.63 -6.71
C ASN A 106 19.98 7.69 -5.22
N GLU A 107 19.18 7.01 -4.37
CA GLU A 107 19.31 7.00 -2.91
C GLU A 107 18.96 8.33 -2.22
N ASN A 108 18.04 9.15 -2.76
CA ASN A 108 17.62 10.41 -2.16
C ASN A 108 16.85 10.22 -0.83
N VAL A 109 17.59 10.22 0.29
CA VAL A 109 17.04 10.07 1.65
C VAL A 109 16.02 11.15 2.00
N HIS A 110 16.20 12.39 1.54
CA HIS A 110 15.27 13.48 1.83
C HIS A 110 13.91 13.23 1.16
N LEU A 111 13.91 12.83 -0.10
CA LEU A 111 12.71 12.47 -0.84
C LEU A 111 12.01 11.25 -0.20
N VAL A 112 12.76 10.21 0.16
CA VAL A 112 12.19 9.03 0.85
C VAL A 112 11.57 9.42 2.19
N LYS A 113 12.18 10.36 2.92
CA LYS A 113 11.60 10.91 4.15
C LYS A 113 10.30 11.69 3.87
N ASN A 114 10.22 12.42 2.76
CA ASN A 114 8.97 13.06 2.33
C ASN A 114 7.87 12.03 2.03
N ILE A 115 8.18 10.94 1.32
CA ILE A 115 7.25 9.82 1.09
C ILE A 115 6.80 9.20 2.42
N ALA A 116 7.73 8.96 3.35
CA ALA A 116 7.41 8.43 4.66
C ALA A 116 6.42 9.34 5.43
N ASN A 117 6.59 10.66 5.30
CA ASN A 117 5.74 11.68 5.94
C ASN A 117 4.38 11.91 5.27
N LEU A 118 4.12 11.36 4.09
CA LEU A 118 2.81 11.48 3.43
C LEU A 118 1.69 10.93 4.33
N ASN A 119 0.68 11.75 4.63
CA ASN A 119 -0.42 11.36 5.53
C ASN A 119 -1.52 10.57 4.80
N LEU A 120 -1.15 9.47 4.15
CA LEU A 120 -2.05 8.50 3.53
C LEU A 120 -1.54 7.09 3.82
N PRO A 121 -2.42 6.07 3.90
CA PRO A 121 -1.99 4.68 3.94
C PRO A 121 -1.08 4.38 2.76
N LYS A 122 0.07 3.75 3.01
CA LYS A 122 1.05 3.47 1.96
C LYS A 122 1.86 2.21 2.20
N ALA A 123 2.31 1.61 1.12
CA ALA A 123 3.34 0.59 1.10
C ALA A 123 4.39 0.97 0.05
N VAL A 124 5.65 0.70 0.36
CA VAL A 124 6.81 1.18 -0.40
C VAL A 124 7.74 0.01 -0.70
N ILE A 125 8.27 -0.06 -1.90
CA ILE A 125 9.43 -0.89 -2.21
C ILE A 125 10.49 -0.03 -2.89
N LEU A 126 11.76 -0.25 -2.54
CA LEU A 126 12.90 0.43 -3.13
C LEU A 126 13.30 -0.24 -4.47
N GLY A 127 13.50 0.58 -5.50
CA GLY A 127 13.95 0.19 -6.84
C GLY A 127 15.47 0.14 -6.97
N ASN A 128 16.01 -0.18 -8.15
CA ASN A 128 17.46 -0.28 -8.35
C ASN A 128 18.16 1.07 -8.16
N HIS A 129 17.54 2.18 -8.54
CA HIS A 129 18.10 3.51 -8.31
C HIS A 129 18.16 3.86 -6.82
N ASP A 130 17.35 3.24 -5.97
CA ASP A 130 17.39 3.49 -4.52
C ASP A 130 18.57 2.81 -3.81
N SER A 131 19.43 2.10 -4.55
CA SER A 131 20.70 1.53 -4.11
C SER A 131 21.86 1.81 -5.10
N TRP A 132 21.75 2.89 -5.90
CA TRP A 132 22.62 3.15 -7.03
C TRP A 132 24.11 3.32 -6.68
N TYR A 133 24.42 3.97 -5.56
CA TYR A 133 25.79 4.29 -5.15
C TYR A 133 26.34 3.31 -4.10
N THR A 134 25.45 2.62 -3.38
CA THR A 134 25.77 1.74 -2.27
C THR A 134 26.37 0.44 -2.80
N SER A 135 27.70 0.44 -2.92
CA SER A 135 28.51 -0.72 -3.31
C SER A 135 29.27 -1.35 -2.13
N GLN A 136 29.54 -0.55 -1.10
CA GLN A 136 30.17 -0.97 0.15
C GLN A 136 29.39 -0.39 1.32
N PHE A 137 29.19 -1.21 2.35
CA PHE A 137 28.47 -0.85 3.55
C PHE A 137 29.14 -1.52 4.75
N SER A 138 29.03 -0.89 5.93
CA SER A 138 29.66 -1.37 7.15
C SER A 138 28.68 -1.27 8.32
N GLN A 139 28.90 -2.06 9.36
CA GLN A 139 28.07 -1.96 10.57
C GLN A 139 28.33 -0.68 11.39
N LYS A 140 29.39 0.07 11.10
CA LYS A 140 29.81 1.24 11.91
C LYS A 140 29.14 2.55 11.50
N LYS A 141 28.64 2.65 10.27
CA LYS A 141 28.02 3.86 9.73
C LYS A 141 26.86 3.48 8.82
N ALA A 142 25.69 4.08 9.05
CA ALA A 142 24.55 3.93 8.18
C ALA A 142 24.87 4.49 6.78
N ASP A 143 24.75 3.64 5.77
CA ASP A 143 24.73 4.05 4.37
C ASP A 143 23.34 4.62 3.99
N ARG A 144 23.21 5.17 2.79
CA ARG A 144 21.97 5.83 2.37
C ARG A 144 20.81 4.83 2.20
N VAL A 145 21.08 3.57 1.84
CA VAL A 145 20.05 2.52 1.82
C VAL A 145 19.53 2.28 3.23
N GLN A 146 20.43 2.14 4.20
CA GLN A 146 20.06 1.98 5.61
C GLN A 146 19.21 3.16 6.11
N LEU A 147 19.59 4.39 5.79
CA LEU A 147 18.81 5.58 6.17
C LEU A 147 17.43 5.63 5.51
N GLN A 148 17.30 5.21 4.23
CA GLN A 148 16.01 5.09 3.56
C GLN A 148 15.12 4.04 4.23
N LEU A 149 15.67 2.87 4.56
CA LEU A 149 14.95 1.81 5.27
C LEU A 149 14.50 2.27 6.66
N GLU A 150 15.35 3.01 7.39
CA GLU A 150 15.00 3.60 8.70
C GLU A 150 13.89 4.65 8.58
N CYS A 151 13.90 5.47 7.52
CA CYS A 151 12.84 6.45 7.27
C CYS A 151 11.49 5.77 6.98
N LEU A 152 11.50 4.69 6.21
CA LEU A 152 10.29 3.98 5.81
C LEU A 152 9.74 3.06 6.92
N GLY A 153 10.62 2.46 7.72
CA GLY A 153 10.25 1.50 8.75
C GLY A 153 9.38 0.37 8.18
N GLU A 154 8.25 0.10 8.83
CA GLU A 154 7.29 -0.94 8.42
C GLU A 154 6.60 -0.68 7.07
N GLN A 155 6.69 0.55 6.54
CA GLN A 155 6.12 0.88 5.23
C GLN A 155 6.93 0.27 4.08
N HIS A 156 8.21 -0.07 4.29
CA HIS A 156 9.00 -0.77 3.28
C HIS A 156 8.68 -2.27 3.29
N VAL A 157 8.09 -2.75 2.20
CA VAL A 157 7.56 -4.13 2.11
C VAL A 157 8.52 -5.11 1.43
N GLY A 158 9.73 -4.72 1.01
CA GLY A 158 10.65 -5.64 0.34
C GLY A 158 10.91 -6.91 1.18
N TYR A 159 10.51 -8.08 0.67
CA TYR A 159 10.49 -9.37 1.41
C TYR A 159 9.63 -9.42 2.68
N HIS A 160 8.67 -8.50 2.82
CA HIS A 160 7.77 -8.39 3.96
C HIS A 160 6.32 -8.21 3.49
N ARG A 161 5.39 -8.33 4.45
CA ARG A 161 3.96 -8.08 4.24
C ARG A 161 3.50 -6.93 5.12
N LEU A 162 2.66 -6.06 4.54
CA LEU A 162 1.92 -5.04 5.27
C LEU A 162 0.42 -5.24 5.05
N ASP A 163 -0.32 -5.39 6.13
CA ASP A 163 -1.77 -5.63 6.11
C ASP A 163 -2.56 -4.32 6.30
N PHE A 164 -3.62 -4.15 5.52
CA PHE A 164 -4.59 -3.07 5.62
C PHE A 164 -5.99 -3.65 5.89
N PRO A 165 -6.32 -3.99 7.16
CA PRO A 165 -7.57 -4.70 7.50
C PRO A 165 -8.84 -3.96 7.08
N LEU A 166 -8.85 -2.63 7.19
CA LEU A 166 -9.99 -1.80 6.78
C LEU A 166 -10.26 -1.86 5.28
N LEU A 167 -9.21 -2.10 4.48
CA LEU A 167 -9.30 -2.26 3.03
C LEU A 167 -9.43 -3.73 2.60
N LYS A 168 -9.28 -4.68 3.54
CA LYS A 168 -9.12 -6.11 3.27
C LYS A 168 -8.04 -6.38 2.23
N LEU A 169 -6.90 -5.69 2.37
CA LEU A 169 -5.75 -5.85 1.50
C LEU A 169 -4.53 -6.29 2.29
N SER A 170 -3.70 -7.10 1.66
CA SER A 170 -2.36 -7.43 2.14
C SER A 170 -1.37 -7.15 1.02
N ILE A 171 -0.38 -6.31 1.29
CA ILE A 171 0.66 -5.94 0.34
C ILE A 171 1.90 -6.75 0.67
N VAL A 172 2.34 -7.61 -0.23
CA VAL A 172 3.60 -8.33 -0.12
C VAL A 172 4.60 -7.68 -1.06
N GLY A 173 5.77 -7.30 -0.56
CA GLY A 173 6.82 -6.79 -1.43
C GLY A 173 7.63 -7.91 -2.07
N GLY A 174 8.00 -7.67 -3.32
CA GLY A 174 8.88 -8.54 -4.08
C GLY A 174 10.36 -8.34 -3.74
N HIS A 175 11.21 -8.52 -4.75
CA HIS A 175 12.65 -8.32 -4.68
C HIS A 175 12.98 -6.81 -4.66
N PRO A 176 13.47 -6.23 -3.54
CA PRO A 176 13.88 -4.84 -3.50
C PRO A 176 15.18 -4.65 -4.29
N PHE A 177 15.39 -3.44 -4.78
CA PHE A 177 16.56 -3.07 -5.59
C PHE A 177 16.65 -3.78 -6.95
N SER A 178 15.60 -4.48 -7.40
CA SER A 178 15.65 -5.21 -8.66
C SER A 178 15.81 -4.26 -9.83
N CYS A 179 16.63 -4.64 -10.82
CA CYS A 179 16.62 -4.05 -12.16
C CYS A 179 15.83 -4.92 -13.16
N GLY A 180 15.02 -5.86 -12.66
CA GLY A 180 14.40 -6.93 -13.44
C GLY A 180 15.39 -8.04 -13.83
N GLY A 181 14.92 -8.95 -14.69
CA GLY A 181 15.74 -10.03 -15.23
C GLY A 181 15.83 -11.26 -14.33
N ASN A 182 16.70 -12.20 -14.72
CA ASN A 182 16.97 -13.45 -14.02
C ASN A 182 18.24 -13.38 -13.14
N ARG A 183 18.84 -12.19 -13.00
CA ARG A 183 20.07 -11.97 -12.22
C ARG A 183 19.77 -11.13 -10.99
N MET A 184 20.56 -11.35 -9.94
CA MET A 184 20.49 -10.53 -8.74
C MET A 184 21.31 -9.25 -8.89
N PHE A 185 20.63 -8.11 -8.80
CA PHE A 185 21.32 -6.84 -8.60
C PHE A 185 21.69 -6.71 -7.12
N ARG A 186 22.91 -6.22 -6.83
CA ARG A 186 23.37 -5.94 -5.46
C ARG A 186 23.31 -7.14 -4.50
N GLU A 187 23.75 -8.33 -4.95
CA GLU A 187 23.80 -9.57 -4.15
C GLU A 187 24.36 -9.38 -2.73
N ARG A 188 25.49 -8.66 -2.59
CA ARG A 188 26.08 -8.38 -1.27
C ARG A 188 25.12 -7.62 -0.36
N LEU A 189 24.44 -6.60 -0.89
CA LEU A 189 23.47 -5.80 -0.13
C LEU A 189 22.26 -6.63 0.27
N LEU A 190 21.72 -7.43 -0.66
CA LEU A 190 20.61 -8.34 -0.40
C LEU A 190 20.97 -9.37 0.67
N SER A 191 22.16 -9.94 0.59
CA SER A 191 22.67 -10.88 1.58
C SER A 191 22.81 -10.22 2.95
N ALA A 192 23.40 -9.02 3.02
CA ALA A 192 23.64 -8.35 4.28
C ALA A 192 22.37 -7.80 4.96
N ARG A 193 21.40 -7.30 4.18
CA ARG A 193 20.18 -6.67 4.71
C ARG A 193 19.02 -7.64 4.85
N TYR A 194 18.96 -8.64 3.98
CA TYR A 194 17.84 -9.57 3.92
C TYR A 194 18.25 -11.04 4.02
N GLY A 195 19.54 -11.40 4.09
CA GLY A 195 19.95 -12.82 4.12
C GLY A 195 19.55 -13.59 2.86
N VAL A 196 19.41 -12.90 1.72
CA VAL A 196 19.04 -13.48 0.44
C VAL A 196 20.29 -13.58 -0.44
N HIS A 197 20.56 -14.76 -0.98
CA HIS A 197 21.80 -15.08 -1.69
C HIS A 197 21.60 -15.47 -3.17
N ASP A 198 20.38 -15.87 -3.55
CA ASP A 198 20.05 -16.35 -4.89
C ASP A 198 18.55 -16.17 -5.20
N MET A 199 18.18 -16.27 -6.48
CA MET A 199 16.80 -16.03 -6.94
C MET A 199 15.79 -16.98 -6.28
N ASP A 200 16.20 -18.21 -5.94
CA ASP A 200 15.36 -19.17 -5.23
C ASP A 200 15.10 -18.73 -3.78
N GLY A 201 16.12 -18.24 -3.08
CA GLY A 201 15.99 -17.64 -1.76
C GLY A 201 15.13 -16.38 -1.77
N SER A 202 15.23 -15.57 -2.82
CA SER A 202 14.36 -14.42 -3.06
C SER A 202 12.90 -14.86 -3.21
N ALA A 203 12.62 -15.83 -4.08
CA ALA A 203 11.28 -16.38 -4.29
C ALA A 203 10.70 -16.99 -3.01
N ARG A 204 11.52 -17.73 -2.25
CA ARG A 204 11.13 -18.32 -0.97
C ARG A 204 10.72 -17.26 0.05
N LYS A 205 11.51 -16.19 0.19
CA LYS A 205 11.16 -15.07 1.09
C LYS A 205 9.85 -14.38 0.71
N ILE A 206 9.61 -14.15 -0.58
CA ILE A 206 8.36 -13.56 -1.06
C ILE A 206 7.18 -14.49 -0.74
N PHE A 207 7.34 -15.79 -0.96
CA PHE A 207 6.34 -16.79 -0.62
C PHE A 207 6.05 -16.83 0.88
N GLU A 208 7.10 -16.86 1.72
CA GLU A 208 6.98 -16.84 3.17
C GLU A 208 6.27 -15.57 3.68
N ALA A 209 6.56 -14.40 3.11
CA ALA A 209 5.87 -13.16 3.43
C ALA A 209 4.36 -13.21 3.11
N ALA A 210 3.97 -13.96 2.08
CA ALA A 210 2.56 -14.15 1.72
C ALA A 210 1.82 -15.14 2.64
N LEU A 211 2.54 -16.00 3.38
CA LEU A 211 1.92 -16.97 4.29
C LEU A 211 1.22 -16.29 5.47
N GLY A 212 0.12 -16.88 5.93
CA GLY A 212 -0.64 -16.37 7.08
C GLY A 212 -1.34 -15.03 6.80
N MET A 213 -1.64 -14.74 5.53
CA MET A 213 -2.47 -13.59 5.16
C MET A 213 -3.84 -13.71 5.83
N PRO A 214 -4.41 -12.60 6.37
CA PRO A 214 -5.72 -12.67 7.01
C PRO A 214 -6.81 -13.16 6.05
N GLU A 215 -7.76 -13.93 6.57
CA GLU A 215 -8.85 -14.46 5.76
C GLU A 215 -9.69 -13.33 5.15
N GLY A 216 -10.05 -13.50 3.87
CA GLY A 216 -10.83 -12.51 3.13
C GLY A 216 -10.05 -11.29 2.65
N HIS A 217 -8.74 -11.22 2.91
CA HIS A 217 -7.87 -10.23 2.27
C HIS A 217 -7.59 -10.58 0.80
N SER A 218 -7.46 -9.56 -0.03
CA SER A 218 -6.85 -9.68 -1.37
C SER A 218 -5.35 -9.38 -1.28
N LEU A 219 -4.55 -10.22 -1.92
CA LEU A 219 -3.10 -10.05 -2.01
C LEU A 219 -2.73 -9.13 -3.18
N VAL A 220 -1.89 -8.12 -2.91
CA VAL A 220 -1.21 -7.33 -3.95
C VAL A 220 0.29 -7.56 -3.81
N LEU A 221 0.93 -7.99 -4.89
CA LEU A 221 2.39 -8.08 -4.97
C LEU A 221 2.94 -6.74 -5.46
N LEU A 222 3.75 -6.07 -4.64
CA LEU A 222 4.40 -4.80 -4.96
C LEU A 222 5.88 -5.04 -5.28
N ALA A 223 6.30 -4.76 -6.52
CA ALA A 223 7.68 -4.99 -6.94
C ALA A 223 8.16 -3.93 -7.94
N HIS A 224 9.44 -3.54 -7.82
CA HIS A 224 10.15 -2.78 -8.84
C HIS A 224 10.74 -3.75 -9.87
N ASN A 225 9.90 -4.37 -10.69
CA ASN A 225 10.38 -5.26 -11.75
C ASN A 225 10.24 -4.54 -13.09
N GLY A 226 11.33 -3.89 -13.53
CA GLY A 226 11.41 -3.31 -14.87
C GLY A 226 11.09 -4.35 -15.97
N PRO A 227 10.68 -3.93 -17.17
CA PRO A 227 10.40 -4.85 -18.26
C PRO A 227 11.66 -5.64 -18.61
N THR A 228 11.58 -6.97 -18.55
CA THR A 228 12.64 -7.83 -19.06
C THR A 228 12.61 -7.83 -20.57
N VAL A 229 13.65 -7.28 -21.20
CA VAL A 229 13.99 -7.69 -22.57
C VAL A 229 14.49 -9.12 -22.44
N GLN A 230 13.70 -10.08 -22.95
CA GLN A 230 14.23 -11.41 -23.20
C GLN A 230 15.19 -11.27 -24.38
N ASP A 231 16.48 -11.38 -24.11
CA ASP A 231 17.47 -11.65 -25.16
C ASP A 231 17.29 -13.08 -25.71
#